data_AF-A0A8H3IQL6-F1
#
_entry.id   AF-A0A8H3IQL6-F1
#
_cell.length_a   1.000
_cell.length_b   1.000
_cell.length_c   1.000
_cell.angle_alpha   90.00
_cell.angle_beta   90.00
_cell.angle_gamma   90.00
#
_symmetry.space_group_name_H-M   'P 1'
#
loop_
_entity.id
_entity.type
_entity.pdbx_description
1 polymer ?
#
loop_
_entity_poly.entity_id
_entity_poly.type
_entity_poly.pdbx_seq_one_letter_code
_entity_poly.pdbx_strand_id
1 'polypeptide(L)'
;MAEQRFPSIEDFSEDTVIPSGPTGASSTNEQSFLDRERAALGDDADLFATPADAKLASVEEDGDDDDLLGSDEPFQQGSNAEDLEFAQNFPAIDTRNAAVGPGGNVTGTPGYTQHAYSSYTGSGGQEEEPEVIREWRERRNLALDHRTEVAAEKKAKTIAAAHQNIDEFYESYNQKKDKSIAQTRKEAEEFLANRDDTTAGGTSWQRISKLVDLGGGSKASSTSASAAAGKEKFRELLTNLRKDEKAPGARGV
;
A
#
# COMPACT_ATOMS: atom_id res chain seq x y z
N MET A 1 -20.85 30.33 31.79
CA MET A 1 -20.21 29.07 31.37
C MET A 1 -21.13 28.44 30.35
N ALA A 2 -20.80 28.57 29.06
CA ALA A 2 -21.56 27.94 27.99
C ALA A 2 -20.95 26.56 27.73
N GLU A 3 -21.73 25.51 27.96
CA GLU A 3 -21.38 24.14 27.62
C GLU A 3 -21.28 24.01 26.09
N GLN A 4 -20.09 23.67 25.58
CA GLN A 4 -19.96 23.25 24.18
C GLN A 4 -20.58 21.87 24.05
N ARG A 5 -21.79 21.81 23.50
CA ARG A 5 -22.42 20.57 23.04
C ARG A 5 -21.83 20.23 21.68
N PHE A 6 -21.46 18.97 21.51
CA PHE A 6 -20.96 18.45 20.24
C PHE A 6 -22.03 18.60 19.14
N PRO A 7 -21.63 18.94 17.91
CA PRO A 7 -22.55 19.01 16.77
C PRO A 7 -23.25 17.66 16.53
N SER A 8 -24.56 17.70 16.30
CA SER A 8 -25.35 16.53 15.91
C SER A 8 -25.04 16.12 14.48
N ILE A 9 -25.18 14.82 14.18
CA ILE A 9 -24.80 14.22 12.89
C ILE A 9 -25.56 14.84 11.70
N GLU A 10 -26.74 15.41 11.95
CA GLU A 10 -27.52 16.14 10.94
C GLU A 10 -26.86 17.45 10.49
N ASP A 11 -26.09 18.13 11.34
CA ASP A 11 -25.44 19.42 11.03
C ASP A 11 -24.24 19.25 10.07
N PHE A 12 -23.64 18.05 10.03
CA PHE A 12 -22.59 17.71 9.06
C PHE A 12 -23.13 17.50 7.64
N SER A 13 -24.44 17.25 7.50
CA SER A 13 -25.05 16.96 6.21
C SER A 13 -25.52 18.19 5.44
N GLU A 14 -25.65 19.34 6.11
CA GLU A 14 -26.28 20.54 5.53
C GLU A 14 -25.29 21.49 4.85
N ASP A 15 -23.99 21.42 5.18
CA ASP A 15 -22.93 22.24 4.54
C ASP A 15 -21.83 21.42 3.83
N THR A 16 -21.95 20.09 3.82
CA THR A 16 -21.15 19.27 2.90
C THR A 16 -21.80 19.34 1.53
N VAL A 17 -21.43 20.38 0.77
CA VAL A 17 -21.56 20.36 -0.68
C VAL A 17 -20.77 19.14 -1.16
N ILE A 18 -21.47 18.02 -1.38
CA ILE A 18 -20.95 16.91 -2.17
C ILE A 18 -20.85 17.50 -3.59
N PRO A 19 -19.66 17.81 -4.13
CA PRO A 19 -19.59 18.09 -5.55
C PRO A 19 -20.03 16.79 -6.23
N SER A 20 -21.22 16.85 -6.82
CA SER A 20 -21.68 15.84 -7.77
C SER A 20 -20.62 15.78 -8.86
N GLY A 21 -19.72 14.81 -8.76
CA GLY A 21 -18.66 14.60 -9.74
C GLY A 21 -19.32 14.34 -11.09
N PRO A 22 -18.91 15.04 -12.16
CA PRO A 22 -19.37 14.69 -13.49
C PRO A 22 -18.84 13.29 -13.80
N THR A 23 -19.77 12.37 -14.04
CA THR A 23 -19.56 11.22 -14.88
C THR A 23 -18.93 11.69 -16.19
N GLY A 24 -17.66 11.39 -16.42
CA GLY A 24 -16.99 11.78 -17.65
C GLY A 24 -15.48 11.83 -17.49
N ALA A 25 -14.82 10.76 -17.91
CA ALA A 25 -13.43 10.82 -18.30
C ALA A 25 -13.26 11.93 -19.35
N SER A 26 -12.69 13.06 -18.95
CA SER A 26 -12.14 14.07 -19.87
C SER A 26 -10.94 14.71 -19.19
N SER A 27 -9.78 14.29 -19.66
CA SER A 27 -8.48 14.94 -19.53
C SER A 27 -8.57 16.44 -19.82
N THR A 28 -8.40 17.29 -18.80
CA THR A 28 -7.89 18.68 -18.87
C THR A 28 -8.04 19.35 -17.50
N ASN A 29 -7.24 18.95 -16.52
CA ASN A 29 -6.80 19.88 -15.48
C ASN A 29 -5.34 19.55 -15.20
N GLU A 30 -4.47 20.32 -15.83
CA GLU A 30 -3.00 20.27 -15.79
C GLU A 30 -2.45 20.67 -14.41
N GLN A 31 -3.07 20.21 -13.33
CA GLN A 31 -2.58 20.41 -11.98
C GLN A 31 -2.14 19.05 -11.48
N SER A 32 -0.82 18.92 -11.28
CA SER A 32 -0.21 17.71 -10.75
C SER A 32 -0.90 17.32 -9.44
N PHE A 33 -1.00 16.03 -9.15
CA PHE A 33 -1.65 15.53 -7.94
C PHE A 33 -1.16 16.25 -6.67
N LEU A 34 0.12 16.63 -6.64
CA LEU A 34 0.75 17.40 -5.56
C LEU A 34 0.24 18.85 -5.47
N ASP A 35 -0.06 19.50 -6.60
CA ASP A 35 -0.64 20.85 -6.60
C ASP A 35 -2.07 20.85 -6.04
N ARG A 36 -2.80 19.78 -6.33
CA ARG A 36 -4.15 19.57 -5.81
C ARG A 36 -4.13 19.30 -4.30
N GLU A 37 -3.20 18.48 -3.83
CA GLU A 37 -3.01 18.23 -2.41
C GLU A 37 -2.57 19.51 -1.69
N ARG A 38 -1.64 20.27 -2.26
CA ARG A 38 -1.18 21.54 -1.71
C ARG A 38 -2.27 22.60 -1.65
N ALA A 39 -3.14 22.67 -2.66
CA ALA A 39 -4.30 23.56 -2.63
C ALA A 39 -5.34 23.15 -1.58
N ALA A 40 -5.47 21.85 -1.30
CA ALA A 40 -6.40 21.32 -0.32
C ALA A 40 -5.89 21.45 1.13
N LEU A 41 -4.59 21.23 1.36
CA LEU A 41 -3.97 21.23 2.70
C LEU A 41 -3.28 22.56 3.05
N GLY A 42 -3.01 23.43 2.07
CA GLY A 42 -2.34 24.72 2.31
C GLY A 42 -0.92 24.54 2.86
N ASP A 43 -0.59 25.30 3.91
CA ASP A 43 0.73 25.30 4.55
C ASP A 43 1.07 23.94 5.21
N ASP A 44 0.05 23.13 5.55
CA ASP A 44 0.25 21.80 6.15
C ASP A 44 0.69 20.74 5.13
N ALA A 45 0.60 21.02 3.83
CA ALA A 45 1.06 20.09 2.78
C ALA A 45 2.57 19.81 2.87
N ASP A 46 3.36 20.78 3.37
CA ASP A 46 4.80 20.63 3.56
C ASP A 46 5.17 19.57 4.62
N LEU A 47 4.22 19.16 5.48
CA LEU A 47 4.42 18.09 6.47
C LEU A 47 4.36 16.68 5.85
N PHE A 48 3.70 16.56 4.68
CA PHE A 48 3.51 15.28 3.97
C PHE A 48 4.43 15.16 2.76
N ALA A 49 5.05 16.25 2.31
CA ALA A 49 6.00 16.27 1.22
C ALA A 49 7.26 15.47 1.57
N THR A 50 7.61 14.50 0.72
CA THR A 50 8.83 13.70 0.85
C THR A 50 9.93 14.23 -0.09
N PRO A 51 11.22 14.01 0.20
CA PRO A 51 12.30 14.40 -0.71
C PRO A 51 12.26 13.67 -2.07
N ALA A 52 11.45 12.60 -2.20
CA ALA A 52 11.19 11.94 -3.48
C ALA A 52 10.21 12.74 -4.36
N ASP A 53 9.28 13.48 -3.75
CA ASP A 53 8.28 14.29 -4.47
C ASP A 53 8.93 15.48 -5.20
N ALA A 54 10.02 16.02 -4.64
CA ALA A 54 10.82 17.05 -5.31
C ALA A 54 11.50 16.56 -6.61
N LYS A 55 11.77 15.24 -6.72
CA LYS A 55 12.30 14.64 -7.96
C LYS A 55 11.21 14.41 -9.00
N LEU A 56 9.99 14.12 -8.56
CA LEU A 56 8.80 13.98 -9.42
C LEU A 56 8.33 15.32 -9.96
N ALA A 57 8.40 16.39 -9.16
CA ALA A 57 8.02 17.74 -9.56
C ALA A 57 9.04 18.41 -10.51
N SER A 58 10.29 17.93 -10.57
CA SER A 58 11.32 18.42 -11.49
C SER A 58 11.39 17.67 -12.81
N VAL A 59 10.47 16.73 -13.06
CA VAL A 59 10.28 16.15 -14.40
C VAL A 59 9.57 17.20 -15.25
N GLU A 60 10.33 18.20 -15.68
CA GLU A 60 9.94 18.99 -16.84
C GLU A 60 9.83 18.04 -18.05
N GLU A 61 8.84 18.33 -18.87
CA GLU A 61 8.35 17.60 -20.03
C GLU A 61 9.39 17.54 -21.16
N ASP A 62 10.53 16.88 -20.94
CA ASP A 62 11.49 16.52 -21.98
C ASP A 62 11.68 14.99 -22.00
N GLY A 63 10.71 14.33 -22.63
CA GLY A 63 10.92 13.30 -23.65
C GLY A 63 11.80 12.07 -23.45
N ASP A 64 12.28 11.73 -22.25
CA ASP A 64 13.05 10.50 -22.01
C ASP A 64 12.42 9.63 -20.89
N ASP A 65 11.37 8.91 -21.27
CA ASP A 65 10.66 7.91 -20.48
C ASP A 65 11.37 6.55 -20.52
N ASP A 66 12.31 6.29 -19.59
CA ASP A 66 12.85 4.93 -19.42
C ASP A 66 13.38 4.56 -18.02
N ASP A 67 12.94 5.22 -16.94
CA ASP A 67 13.22 4.73 -15.57
C ASP A 67 12.16 5.10 -14.54
N LEU A 68 10.92 4.66 -14.77
CA LEU A 68 9.77 4.97 -13.89
C LEU A 68 8.97 3.74 -13.46
N LEU A 69 9.59 2.56 -13.39
CA LEU A 69 8.93 1.37 -12.82
C LEU A 69 9.92 0.60 -11.94
N GLY A 70 9.82 0.86 -10.64
CA GLY A 70 10.74 0.40 -9.61
C GLY A 70 11.06 -1.09 -9.65
N SER A 71 12.35 -1.40 -9.79
CA SER A 71 12.95 -2.67 -9.43
C SER A 71 13.49 -2.59 -7.99
N ASP A 72 12.92 -3.41 -7.13
CA ASP A 72 13.35 -3.69 -5.76
C ASP A 72 14.66 -4.50 -5.79
N GLU A 73 15.81 -3.86 -5.48
CA GLU A 73 17.06 -4.40 -4.89
C GLU A 73 18.13 -3.26 -4.85
N PRO A 74 19.09 -3.25 -3.90
CA PRO A 74 19.94 -2.10 -3.64
C PRO A 74 21.05 -1.99 -4.68
N PHE A 75 20.90 -1.09 -5.67
CA PHE A 75 21.98 -0.74 -6.56
C PHE A 75 23.04 0.08 -5.81
N GLN A 76 24.07 -0.62 -5.35
CA GLN A 76 25.33 -0.04 -4.96
C GLN A 76 25.96 0.55 -6.22
N GLN A 77 26.08 1.88 -6.22
CA GLN A 77 26.77 2.67 -7.23
C GLN A 77 28.14 2.06 -7.58
N GLY A 78 28.18 1.32 -8.70
CA GLY A 78 29.32 0.56 -9.19
C GLY A 78 29.45 0.71 -10.69
N SER A 79 30.02 1.85 -11.10
CA SER A 79 30.72 2.12 -12.35
C SER A 79 30.73 1.03 -13.45
N ASN A 80 30.15 1.34 -14.61
CA ASN A 80 30.70 1.16 -15.97
C ASN A 80 31.35 -0.21 -16.33
N ALA A 81 30.95 -1.34 -15.73
CA ALA A 81 31.55 -2.64 -16.05
C ALA A 81 30.78 -3.40 -17.15
N GLU A 82 29.46 -3.31 -17.16
CA GLU A 82 28.62 -4.10 -18.08
C GLU A 82 28.56 -3.49 -19.50
N ASP A 83 28.59 -2.16 -19.60
CA ASP A 83 28.70 -1.45 -20.89
C ASP A 83 30.05 -1.74 -21.60
N LEU A 84 31.11 -2.03 -20.83
CA LEU A 84 32.43 -2.37 -21.37
C LEU A 84 32.49 -3.81 -21.90
N GLU A 85 31.74 -4.75 -21.31
CA GLU A 85 31.64 -6.13 -21.81
C GLU A 85 30.80 -6.22 -23.09
N PHE A 86 29.73 -5.43 -23.19
CA PHE A 86 28.94 -5.34 -24.41
C PHE A 86 29.76 -4.71 -25.56
N ALA A 87 30.48 -3.61 -25.30
CA ALA A 87 31.31 -2.93 -26.29
C ALA A 87 32.50 -3.76 -26.81
N GLN A 88 32.95 -4.79 -26.07
CA GLN A 88 34.06 -5.67 -26.48
C GLN A 88 33.63 -6.80 -27.42
N ASN A 89 32.34 -7.17 -27.43
CA ASN A 89 31.82 -8.27 -28.24
C ASN A 89 31.38 -7.85 -29.66
N PHE A 90 31.38 -6.55 -29.95
CA PHE A 90 31.10 -6.03 -31.28
C PHE A 90 32.31 -5.24 -31.81
N PRO A 91 32.69 -5.41 -33.09
CA PRO A 91 33.75 -4.62 -33.69
C PRO A 91 33.39 -3.14 -33.63
N ALA A 92 34.31 -2.31 -33.10
CA ALA A 92 34.11 -0.88 -32.98
C ALA A 92 33.84 -0.26 -34.36
N ILE A 93 32.64 0.29 -34.55
CA ILE A 93 32.28 1.02 -35.75
C ILE A 93 33.01 2.37 -35.70
N ASP A 94 33.83 2.68 -36.71
CA ASP A 94 34.49 3.99 -36.82
C ASP A 94 33.43 5.09 -37.02
N THR A 95 33.15 5.84 -35.96
CA THR A 95 32.15 6.92 -35.94
C THR A 95 32.66 8.20 -36.61
N ARG A 96 33.81 8.19 -37.30
CA ARG A 96 34.26 9.31 -38.15
C ARG A 96 33.45 9.49 -39.44
N ASN A 97 32.38 8.73 -39.62
CA ASN A 97 31.41 9.01 -40.66
C ASN A 97 30.71 10.34 -40.37
N ALA A 98 31.10 11.40 -41.09
CA ALA A 98 30.54 12.75 -40.98
C ALA A 98 29.03 12.83 -41.35
N ALA A 99 28.39 11.70 -41.66
CA ALA A 99 26.95 11.58 -41.88
C ALA A 99 26.15 11.23 -40.59
N VAL A 100 26.79 11.15 -39.43
CA VAL A 100 26.09 10.99 -38.13
C VAL A 100 26.19 12.31 -37.37
N GLY A 101 25.07 13.04 -37.29
CA GLY A 101 24.98 14.25 -36.46
C GLY A 101 24.99 13.92 -34.95
N PRO A 102 25.29 14.90 -34.09
CA PRO A 102 25.24 14.70 -32.64
C PRO A 102 23.77 14.46 -32.24
N GLY A 103 23.43 13.20 -31.96
CA GLY A 103 22.05 12.78 -31.71
C GLY A 103 21.60 11.51 -32.45
N GLY A 104 22.48 10.79 -33.14
CA GLY A 104 22.23 9.39 -33.54
C GLY A 104 21.11 9.13 -34.57
N ASN A 105 20.37 10.14 -35.00
CA ASN A 105 19.31 9.98 -36.00
C ASN A 105 19.88 9.97 -37.42
N VAL A 106 19.97 8.77 -38.00
CA VAL A 106 20.32 8.53 -39.42
C VAL A 106 19.08 8.80 -40.29
N THR A 107 18.66 10.07 -40.39
CA THR A 107 17.69 10.49 -41.41
C THR A 107 18.07 11.86 -41.94
N GLY A 108 19.17 11.90 -42.68
CA GLY A 108 19.58 13.06 -43.43
C GLY A 108 20.47 12.62 -44.57
N THR A 109 19.90 12.48 -45.77
CA THR A 109 20.66 12.21 -47.00
C THR A 109 21.58 13.38 -47.34
N PRO A 110 22.88 13.12 -47.60
CA PRO A 110 23.53 13.73 -48.76
C PRO A 110 24.15 12.65 -49.66
N GLY A 111 24.24 12.97 -50.95
CA GLY A 111 24.35 12.00 -52.03
C GLY A 111 25.67 11.23 -52.15
N TYR A 112 25.54 10.09 -52.84
CA TYR A 112 26.57 9.25 -53.47
C TYR A 112 27.55 8.60 -52.47
N THR A 113 27.39 7.31 -52.13
CA THR A 113 27.65 6.19 -53.04
C THR A 113 26.68 5.02 -52.82
N GLN A 114 26.15 4.52 -53.94
CA GLN A 114 25.39 3.28 -54.01
C GLN A 114 26.21 2.10 -53.49
N HIS A 115 25.71 1.42 -52.46
CA HIS A 115 25.71 -0.04 -52.44
C HIS A 115 24.26 -0.47 -52.41
N ALA A 116 23.73 -0.70 -53.61
CA ALA A 116 22.36 -1.10 -53.86
C ALA A 116 22.09 -2.48 -53.24
N TYR A 117 21.57 -2.50 -52.01
CA TYR A 117 20.64 -3.57 -51.64
C TYR A 117 19.34 -3.26 -52.38
N SER A 118 19.06 -4.08 -53.38
CA SER A 118 17.83 -4.05 -54.15
C SER A 118 16.63 -4.09 -53.19
N SER A 119 15.92 -2.96 -53.07
CA SER A 119 14.57 -2.94 -52.54
C SER A 119 13.70 -3.68 -53.54
N TYR A 120 13.49 -4.96 -53.31
CA TYR A 120 12.58 -5.78 -54.12
C TYR A 120 11.14 -5.30 -53.88
N THR A 121 10.73 -4.27 -54.60
CA THR A 121 9.32 -3.97 -54.86
C THR A 121 8.84 -4.99 -55.88
N GLY A 122 8.52 -6.19 -55.41
CA GLY A 122 7.98 -7.28 -56.23
C GLY A 122 6.56 -6.95 -56.68
N SER A 123 6.44 -6.17 -57.76
CA SER A 123 5.23 -6.13 -58.57
C SER A 123 5.34 -7.22 -59.63
N GLY A 124 4.46 -8.22 -59.56
CA GLY A 124 4.14 -9.08 -60.70
C GLY A 124 4.95 -10.35 -60.84
N GLY A 125 4.54 -11.40 -60.12
CA GLY A 125 4.91 -12.78 -60.42
C GLY A 125 4.49 -13.70 -59.30
N GLN A 126 3.48 -14.53 -59.51
CA GLN A 126 3.29 -15.74 -58.71
C GLN A 126 4.45 -16.69 -59.01
N GLU A 127 5.65 -16.37 -58.53
CA GLU A 127 6.72 -17.34 -58.42
C GLU A 127 6.50 -18.03 -57.07
N GLU A 128 6.29 -19.35 -57.09
CA GLU A 128 6.12 -20.15 -55.87
C GLU A 128 7.24 -19.80 -54.90
N GLU A 129 6.88 -19.31 -53.71
CA GLU A 129 7.87 -19.03 -52.67
C GLU A 129 8.74 -20.28 -52.53
N PRO A 130 10.08 -20.14 -52.51
CA PRO A 130 10.95 -21.30 -52.43
C PRO A 130 10.58 -22.11 -51.19
N GLU A 131 10.43 -23.44 -51.34
CA GLU A 131 9.92 -24.36 -50.33
C GLU A 131 10.56 -24.18 -48.95
N VAL A 132 11.87 -23.87 -48.91
CA VAL A 132 12.62 -23.59 -47.68
C VAL A 132 12.09 -22.37 -46.91
N ILE A 133 11.68 -21.31 -47.62
CA ILE A 133 11.10 -20.10 -47.00
C ILE A 133 9.68 -20.40 -46.51
N ARG A 134 8.92 -21.23 -47.24
CA ARG A 134 7.59 -21.68 -46.81
C ARG A 134 7.67 -22.48 -45.51
N GLU A 135 8.49 -23.52 -45.47
CA GLU A 135 8.72 -24.35 -44.28
C GLU A 135 9.24 -23.52 -43.09
N TRP A 136 10.14 -22.55 -43.35
CA TRP A 136 10.63 -21.65 -42.30
C TRP A 136 9.51 -20.76 -41.74
N ARG A 137 8.65 -20.19 -42.58
CA ARG A 137 7.51 -19.37 -42.15
C ARG A 137 6.51 -20.19 -41.36
N GLU A 138 6.18 -21.39 -41.82
CA GLU A 138 5.28 -22.32 -41.12
C GLU A 138 5.84 -22.68 -39.74
N ARG A 139 7.12 -23.03 -39.65
CA ARG A 139 7.78 -23.33 -38.36
C ARG A 139 7.82 -22.11 -37.43
N ARG A 140 8.08 -20.92 -37.96
CA ARG A 140 8.08 -19.67 -37.20
C ARG A 140 6.69 -19.34 -36.68
N ASN A 141 5.68 -19.43 -37.53
CA ASN A 141 4.30 -19.15 -37.17
C ASN A 141 3.81 -20.13 -36.10
N LEU A 142 4.10 -21.44 -36.25
CA LEU A 142 3.78 -22.43 -35.22
C LEU A 142 4.47 -22.12 -33.87
N ALA A 143 5.73 -21.71 -33.89
CA ALA A 143 6.43 -21.30 -32.67
C ALA A 143 5.85 -20.03 -32.03
N LEU A 144 5.40 -19.07 -32.86
CA LEU A 144 4.71 -17.87 -32.39
C LEU A 144 3.35 -18.23 -31.79
N ASP A 145 2.57 -19.08 -32.44
CA ASP A 145 1.26 -19.52 -31.98
C ASP A 145 1.36 -20.26 -30.65
N HIS A 146 2.34 -21.16 -30.49
CA HIS A 146 2.60 -21.81 -29.22
C HIS A 146 3.01 -20.79 -28.12
N ARG A 147 3.83 -19.79 -28.47
CA ARG A 147 4.23 -18.75 -27.50
C ARG A 147 3.04 -17.86 -27.11
N THR A 148 2.15 -17.52 -28.05
CA THR A 148 0.95 -16.71 -27.76
C THR A 148 -0.06 -17.48 -26.92
N GLU A 149 -0.23 -18.79 -27.17
CA GLU A 149 -1.07 -19.67 -26.36
C GLU A 149 -0.56 -19.76 -24.92
N VAL A 150 0.73 -20.04 -24.72
CA VAL A 150 1.35 -20.08 -23.39
C VAL A 150 1.25 -18.73 -22.67
N ALA A 151 1.43 -17.62 -23.40
CA ALA A 151 1.29 -16.28 -22.82
C ALA A 151 -0.16 -15.99 -22.43
N ALA A 152 -1.14 -16.39 -23.26
CA ALA A 152 -2.56 -16.23 -22.97
C ALA A 152 -2.97 -17.07 -21.75
N GLU A 153 -2.51 -18.31 -21.65
CA GLU A 153 -2.75 -19.16 -20.47
C GLU A 153 -2.17 -18.55 -19.19
N LYS A 154 -0.92 -18.05 -19.25
CA LYS A 154 -0.29 -17.40 -18.08
C LYS A 154 -1.10 -16.18 -17.64
N LYS A 155 -1.51 -15.33 -18.58
CA LYS A 155 -2.37 -14.17 -18.28
C LYS A 155 -3.69 -14.61 -17.64
N ALA A 156 -4.36 -15.62 -18.21
CA ALA A 156 -5.61 -16.14 -17.67
C ALA A 156 -5.42 -16.73 -16.25
N LYS A 157 -4.33 -17.45 -16.00
CA LYS A 157 -3.97 -17.98 -14.67
C LYS A 157 -3.70 -16.85 -13.67
N THR A 158 -2.99 -15.79 -14.06
CA THR A 158 -2.74 -14.63 -13.19
C THR A 158 -4.03 -13.90 -12.86
N ILE A 159 -4.92 -13.69 -13.84
CA ILE A 159 -6.22 -13.08 -13.61
C ILE A 159 -7.03 -13.96 -12.66
N ALA A 160 -7.16 -15.26 -12.93
CA ALA A 160 -7.89 -16.18 -12.06
C ALA A 160 -7.34 -16.19 -10.63
N ALA A 161 -6.02 -16.20 -10.45
CA ALA A 161 -5.37 -16.11 -9.14
C ALA A 161 -5.66 -14.77 -8.45
N ALA A 162 -5.65 -13.65 -9.18
CA ALA A 162 -6.00 -12.34 -8.64
C ALA A 162 -7.46 -12.30 -8.16
N HIS A 163 -8.39 -12.87 -8.92
CA HIS A 163 -9.79 -13.00 -8.50
C HIS A 163 -9.93 -13.85 -7.23
N GLN A 164 -9.26 -15.02 -7.18
CA GLN A 164 -9.27 -15.87 -5.99
C GLN A 164 -8.69 -15.16 -4.76
N ASN A 165 -7.60 -14.42 -4.91
CA ASN A 165 -7.00 -13.65 -3.82
C ASN A 165 -7.94 -12.55 -3.31
N ILE A 166 -8.72 -11.92 -4.19
CA ILE A 166 -9.74 -10.94 -3.79
C ILE A 166 -10.83 -11.62 -2.97
N ASP A 167 -11.35 -12.76 -3.42
CA ASP A 167 -12.38 -13.51 -2.71
C ASP A 167 -11.87 -13.99 -1.33
N GLU A 168 -10.66 -14.54 -1.27
CA GLU A 168 -10.01 -14.98 -0.02
C GLU A 168 -9.75 -13.81 0.93
N PHE A 169 -9.38 -12.64 0.41
CA PHE A 169 -9.20 -11.43 1.23
C PHE A 169 -10.52 -11.03 1.90
N TYR A 170 -11.63 -10.98 1.15
CA TYR A 170 -12.91 -10.60 1.74
C TYR A 170 -13.45 -11.66 2.69
N GLU A 171 -13.28 -12.95 2.39
CA GLU A 171 -13.65 -14.02 3.30
C GLU A 171 -12.85 -13.94 4.60
N SER A 172 -11.52 -13.87 4.53
CA SER A 172 -10.64 -13.80 5.70
C SER A 172 -10.84 -12.51 6.50
N TYR A 173 -11.07 -11.38 5.83
CA TYR A 173 -11.38 -10.10 6.47
C TYR A 173 -12.71 -10.17 7.22
N ASN A 174 -13.77 -10.68 6.60
CA ASN A 174 -15.08 -10.83 7.24
C ASN A 174 -15.00 -11.79 8.42
N GLN A 175 -14.34 -12.94 8.26
CA GLN A 175 -14.10 -13.87 9.37
C GLN A 175 -13.34 -13.22 10.52
N LYS A 176 -12.30 -12.42 10.24
CA LYS A 176 -11.52 -11.71 11.26
C LYS A 176 -12.36 -10.62 11.94
N LYS A 177 -13.14 -9.86 11.18
CA LYS A 177 -14.07 -8.86 11.68
C LYS A 177 -15.11 -9.50 12.59
N ASP A 178 -15.76 -10.58 12.17
CA ASP A 178 -16.78 -11.28 12.94
C ASP A 178 -16.19 -11.89 14.21
N LYS A 179 -14.98 -12.46 14.14
CA LYS A 179 -14.25 -12.93 15.33
C LYS A 179 -13.95 -11.79 16.30
N SER A 180 -13.51 -10.63 15.81
CA SER A 180 -13.24 -9.45 16.63
C SER A 180 -14.52 -8.94 17.31
N ILE A 181 -15.61 -8.82 16.56
CA ILE A 181 -16.92 -8.40 17.10
C ILE A 181 -17.42 -9.41 18.14
N ALA A 182 -17.33 -10.71 17.85
CA ALA A 182 -17.70 -11.76 18.80
C ALA A 182 -16.84 -11.74 20.06
N GLN A 183 -15.55 -11.47 19.92
CA GLN A 183 -14.63 -11.30 21.05
C GLN A 183 -15.02 -10.09 21.89
N THR A 184 -15.18 -8.90 21.30
CA THR A 184 -15.59 -7.69 22.02
C THR A 184 -16.94 -7.87 22.69
N ARG A 185 -17.89 -8.57 22.04
CA ARG A 185 -19.19 -8.89 22.63
C ARG A 185 -19.04 -9.80 23.84
N LYS A 186 -18.23 -10.86 23.72
CA LYS A 186 -17.95 -11.78 24.84
C LYS A 186 -17.26 -11.05 25.99
N GLU A 187 -16.27 -10.22 25.71
CA GLU A 187 -15.59 -9.39 26.72
C GLU A 187 -16.55 -8.40 27.38
N ALA A 188 -17.49 -7.82 26.64
CA ALA A 188 -18.52 -6.96 27.20
C ALA A 188 -19.50 -7.73 28.10
N GLU A 189 -19.93 -8.92 27.69
CA GLU A 189 -20.78 -9.81 28.50
C GLU A 189 -20.05 -10.25 29.78
N GLU A 190 -18.77 -10.62 29.69
CA GLU A 190 -17.91 -10.94 30.84
C GLU A 190 -17.68 -9.72 31.75
N PHE A 191 -17.50 -8.53 31.18
CA PHE A 191 -17.37 -7.30 31.96
C PHE A 191 -18.65 -6.97 32.72
N LEU A 192 -19.83 -7.12 32.08
CA LEU A 192 -21.12 -6.96 32.74
C LEU A 192 -21.34 -8.00 33.83
N ALA A 193 -21.01 -9.27 33.58
CA ALA A 193 -21.09 -10.32 34.59
C ALA A 193 -20.16 -10.06 35.78
N ASN A 194 -18.92 -9.62 35.54
CA ASN A 194 -17.99 -9.24 36.61
C ASN A 194 -18.47 -7.99 37.39
N ARG A 195 -19.09 -7.03 36.71
CA ARG A 195 -19.72 -5.87 37.38
C ARG A 195 -20.90 -6.31 38.25
N ASP A 196 -21.72 -7.22 37.76
CA ASP A 196 -22.88 -7.70 38.50
C ASP A 196 -22.42 -8.60 39.68
N ASP A 197 -21.37 -9.43 39.55
CA ASP A 197 -20.79 -10.19 40.67
C ASP A 197 -20.07 -9.31 41.72
N THR A 198 -19.47 -8.19 41.29
CA THR A 198 -18.87 -7.21 42.22
C THR A 198 -19.91 -6.37 42.96
N THR A 199 -21.13 -6.26 42.44
CA THR A 199 -22.22 -5.49 43.05
C THR A 199 -23.22 -6.35 43.83
N ALA A 200 -23.42 -7.61 43.46
CA ALA A 200 -24.53 -8.45 43.94
C ALA A 200 -24.27 -9.26 45.23
N GLY A 201 -23.05 -9.37 45.77
CA GLY A 201 -22.83 -10.27 46.91
C GLY A 201 -21.65 -9.94 47.82
N GLY A 202 -21.94 -9.49 49.05
CA GLY A 202 -20.98 -9.41 50.15
C GLY A 202 -21.07 -8.15 51.01
N THR A 203 -20.37 -8.17 52.14
CA THR A 203 -20.19 -7.00 53.01
C THR A 203 -19.52 -5.86 52.24
N SER A 204 -19.75 -4.60 52.62
CA SER A 204 -19.20 -3.43 51.91
C SER A 204 -17.68 -3.51 51.72
N TRP A 205 -16.97 -4.14 52.65
CA TRP A 205 -15.52 -4.39 52.58
C TRP A 205 -15.10 -5.45 51.55
N GLN A 206 -15.92 -6.48 51.28
CA GLN A 206 -15.67 -7.44 50.19
C GLN A 206 -15.79 -6.77 48.81
N ARG A 207 -16.73 -5.82 48.66
CA ARG A 207 -16.87 -5.03 47.42
C ARG A 207 -15.68 -4.11 47.20
N ILE A 208 -15.26 -3.39 48.25
CA ILE A 208 -14.09 -2.50 48.19
C ILE A 208 -12.81 -3.28 47.89
N SER A 209 -12.59 -4.45 48.50
CA SER A 209 -11.40 -5.26 48.22
C SER A 209 -11.37 -5.75 46.77
N LYS A 210 -12.49 -6.25 46.24
CA LYS A 210 -12.58 -6.67 44.82
C LYS A 210 -12.29 -5.50 43.87
N LEU A 211 -12.84 -4.30 44.12
CA LEU A 211 -12.60 -3.11 43.29
C LEU A 211 -11.14 -2.64 43.32
N VAL A 212 -10.48 -2.70 44.47
CA VAL A 212 -9.08 -2.31 44.64
C VAL A 212 -8.13 -3.28 43.92
N ASP A 213 -8.50 -4.57 43.86
CA ASP A 213 -7.73 -5.57 43.11
C ASP A 213 -7.97 -5.46 41.60
N LEU A 214 -9.20 -5.15 41.15
CA LEU A 214 -9.49 -4.87 39.73
C LEU A 214 -8.84 -3.57 39.24
N GLY A 215 -8.86 -2.50 40.05
CA GLY A 215 -8.18 -1.24 39.77
C GLY A 215 -6.64 -1.35 39.79
N GLY A 216 -6.10 -2.43 40.36
CA GLY A 216 -4.66 -2.74 40.36
C GLY A 216 -4.17 -3.44 39.08
N GLY A 217 -5.06 -3.84 38.16
CA GLY A 217 -4.71 -4.54 36.92
C GLY A 217 -4.14 -3.64 35.81
N SER A 218 -4.18 -2.32 35.97
CA SER A 218 -3.50 -1.39 35.08
C SER A 218 -1.99 -1.52 35.25
N LYS A 219 -1.32 -2.14 34.28
CA LYS A 219 0.14 -2.24 34.13
C LYS A 219 0.87 -0.88 34.03
N ALA A 220 0.21 0.25 34.31
CA ALA A 220 0.73 1.60 34.07
C ALA A 220 1.04 2.43 35.33
N SER A 221 1.15 1.85 36.53
CA SER A 221 1.54 2.66 37.71
C SER A 221 2.35 1.91 38.77
N SER A 222 3.62 1.65 38.46
CA SER A 222 4.62 1.25 39.44
C SER A 222 5.91 2.08 39.27
N THR A 223 5.80 3.39 39.35
CA THR A 223 6.97 4.30 39.35
C THR A 223 7.46 4.68 40.74
N SER A 224 6.94 4.11 41.83
CA SER A 224 7.56 4.27 43.16
C SER A 224 7.35 3.08 44.11
N ALA A 225 8.45 2.63 44.73
CA ALA A 225 8.46 1.55 45.72
C ALA A 225 7.64 1.89 46.98
N SER A 226 7.49 3.17 47.33
CA SER A 226 6.65 3.62 48.45
C SER A 226 5.15 3.52 48.14
N ALA A 227 4.73 3.80 46.90
CA ALA A 227 3.36 3.61 46.47
C ALA A 227 3.01 2.12 46.31
N ALA A 228 3.99 1.24 46.05
CA ALA A 228 3.79 -0.21 46.07
C ALA A 228 3.59 -0.72 47.52
N ALA A 229 4.45 -0.32 48.45
CA ALA A 229 4.35 -0.69 49.87
C ALA A 229 3.07 -0.17 50.56
N GLY A 230 2.59 1.02 50.20
CA GLY A 230 1.32 1.56 50.69
C GLY A 230 0.11 0.76 50.20
N LYS A 231 0.13 0.29 48.95
CA LYS A 231 -0.92 -0.57 48.38
C LYS A 231 -0.97 -1.95 49.04
N GLU A 232 0.17 -2.55 49.37
CA GLU A 232 0.22 -3.82 50.09
C GLU A 232 -0.34 -3.70 51.51
N LYS A 233 0.05 -2.68 52.27
CA LYS A 233 -0.50 -2.41 53.60
C LYS A 233 -2.00 -2.11 53.56
N PHE A 234 -2.46 -1.41 52.52
CA PHE A 234 -3.87 -1.15 52.30
C PHE A 234 -4.65 -2.43 51.97
N ARG A 235 -4.09 -3.32 51.14
CA ARG A 235 -4.67 -4.66 50.89
C ARG A 235 -4.73 -5.49 52.16
N GLU A 236 -3.68 -5.49 52.97
CA GLU A 236 -3.66 -6.18 54.27
C GLU A 236 -4.76 -5.66 55.20
N LEU A 237 -4.92 -4.35 55.31
CA LEU A 237 -5.99 -3.70 56.08
C LEU A 237 -7.38 -4.13 55.58
N LEU A 238 -7.60 -4.14 54.26
CA LEU A 238 -8.86 -4.58 53.66
C LEU A 238 -9.14 -6.06 53.93
N THR A 239 -8.12 -6.93 53.92
CA THR A 239 -8.30 -8.34 54.28
C THR A 239 -8.64 -8.56 55.75
N ASN A 240 -8.18 -7.68 56.64
CA ASN A 240 -8.54 -7.70 58.06
C ASN A 240 -9.98 -7.21 58.28
N LEU A 241 -10.37 -6.10 57.64
CA LEU A 241 -11.74 -5.56 57.66
C LEU A 241 -12.76 -6.52 57.04
N ARG A 242 -12.34 -7.31 56.04
CA ARG A 242 -13.15 -8.37 55.44
C ARG A 242 -13.49 -9.51 56.44
N LYS A 243 -12.58 -9.80 57.36
CA LYS A 243 -12.70 -10.90 58.34
C LYS A 243 -13.34 -10.47 59.67
N ASP A 244 -13.43 -9.17 59.91
CA ASP A 244 -13.95 -8.61 61.16
C ASP A 244 -15.48 -8.38 61.07
N GLU A 245 -16.24 -9.16 61.84
CA GLU A 245 -17.71 -9.06 61.92
C GLU A 245 -18.21 -7.83 62.70
N LYS A 246 -17.34 -7.14 63.46
CA LYS A 246 -17.65 -5.89 64.17
C LYS A 246 -17.30 -4.64 63.37
N ALA A 247 -16.68 -4.78 62.20
CA ALA A 247 -16.33 -3.65 61.37
C ALA A 247 -17.60 -2.93 60.87
N PRO A 248 -17.61 -1.59 60.79
CA PRO A 248 -18.74 -0.84 60.24
C PRO A 248 -18.99 -1.26 58.79
N GLY A 249 -20.22 -1.68 58.48
CA GLY A 249 -20.61 -2.22 57.17
C GLY A 249 -20.45 -3.74 56.99
N ALA A 250 -19.99 -4.47 58.03
CA ALA A 250 -19.92 -5.94 58.04
C ALA A 250 -21.29 -6.61 58.24
N ARG A 251 -22.25 -5.92 58.86
CA ARG A 251 -23.67 -6.29 58.87
C ARG A 251 -24.34 -5.42 57.81
N GLY A 252 -24.69 -6.00 56.67
CA GLY A 252 -25.15 -5.26 55.49
C GLY A 252 -26.31 -4.29 55.74
N VAL A 253 -26.43 -3.31 54.85
CA VAL A 253 -27.71 -2.69 54.48
C VAL A 253 -28.24 -3.48 53.30
#